data_AF-A0A9X0AUX0-F1
#
_entry.id   AF-A0A9X0AUX0-F1
#
_cell.length_a   1.000
_cell.length_b   1.000
_cell.length_c   1.000
_cell.angle_alpha   90.00
_cell.angle_beta   90.00
_cell.angle_gamma   90.00
#
_symmetry.space_group_name_H-M   'P 1'
#
loop_
_entity.id
_entity.type
_entity.pdbx_description
1 polymer ?
#
loop_
_entity_poly.entity_id
_entity_poly.type
_entity_poly.pdbx_seq_one_letter_code
_entity_poly.pdbx_strand_id
1 'polypeptide(L)'
;MALWSNLGSCEITAYSILTLIDATLFPWAGDLDKQVLKAIRAGQFFLNQHQGDWDKVTYTWIEKVSYGSSILSRTYCVAATYAAKKYPTNSPQWEPLPNFLNIPFDRVVKFTSFSRIHLFASESSWKLTASIIEGYMFLPRLRRIRLDVFPRQNMSEDKYLEYIPFTWTACNNQGIFLETDLIWDIMAISMLNYQADEFMEAVLGHHDSAGHLVRDLFSKTTLERDLSSSRESPPVSCGTITPSSSDDGLLDDSTNDVRAILLRFKIHVLRHPSIQNAFGTNLAHLSKQLENFLLAHLTHSSGNASFAQLPGHDADTPVMFPASRTYWDWVRNISAVHTSCPYSWDWLSCRIASARKDDLFPTALTKYLSAELGQHLAVMCRMYNDYGSLARDKVERNLNSVNFPEFEHCGASGAAGDEISDLTERKSALMAMADYERECLLVIKARLRPLVDEKVRNVLVILFNVTDLYGQIYAARDIASRMS
;
A
#
# COMPACT_ATOMS: atom_id res chain seq x y z
N MET A 1 21.13 19.34 -12.15
CA MET A 1 20.76 20.27 -11.07
C MET A 1 21.56 19.85 -9.85
N ALA A 2 22.58 20.62 -9.44
CA ALA A 2 23.60 20.22 -8.45
C ALA A 2 23.46 20.92 -7.08
N LEU A 3 22.30 21.53 -6.84
CA LEU A 3 22.03 22.31 -5.63
C LEU A 3 21.27 21.41 -4.66
N TRP A 4 21.93 21.03 -3.56
CA TRP A 4 21.36 20.22 -2.47
C TRP A 4 20.50 21.04 -1.50
N SER A 5 20.47 22.36 -1.69
CA SER A 5 19.57 23.27 -0.96
C SER A 5 19.05 24.34 -1.91
N ASN A 6 17.87 24.89 -1.58
CA ASN A 6 17.27 26.03 -2.28
C ASN A 6 18.13 27.31 -2.24
N LEU A 7 19.22 27.32 -1.47
CA LEU A 7 20.09 28.48 -1.24
C LEU A 7 21.52 28.29 -1.78
N GLY A 8 21.89 27.11 -2.29
CA GLY A 8 23.25 26.86 -2.79
C GLY A 8 24.35 27.04 -1.73
N SER A 9 24.14 26.57 -0.50
CA SER A 9 25.15 26.65 0.56
C SER A 9 26.32 25.68 0.33
N CYS A 10 27.55 26.18 0.47
CA CYS A 10 28.76 25.37 0.47
C CYS A 10 28.78 24.39 1.65
N GLU A 11 28.41 24.84 2.85
CA GLU A 11 28.35 24.01 4.05
C GLU A 11 27.39 22.81 3.86
N ILE A 12 26.17 23.06 3.38
CA ILE A 12 25.19 21.98 3.13
C ILE A 12 25.70 21.03 2.05
N THR A 13 26.29 21.55 0.97
CA THR A 13 26.85 20.71 -0.10
C THR A 13 27.99 19.83 0.43
N ALA A 14 28.82 20.35 1.33
CA ALA A 14 29.87 19.57 1.98
C ALA A 14 29.30 18.44 2.85
N TYR A 15 28.24 18.71 3.63
CA TYR A 15 27.52 17.66 4.36
C TYR A 15 26.97 16.58 3.45
N SER A 16 26.35 16.96 2.33
CA SER A 16 25.80 15.99 1.37
C SER A 16 26.89 15.10 0.77
N ILE A 17 28.05 15.66 0.39
CA ILE A 17 29.18 14.89 -0.14
C ILE A 17 29.68 13.87 0.88
N LEU A 18 29.95 14.31 2.11
CA LEU A 18 30.45 13.42 3.16
C LEU A 18 29.44 12.32 3.49
N THR A 19 28.16 12.67 3.57
CA THR A 19 27.07 11.71 3.79
C THR A 19 26.99 10.67 2.67
N LEU A 20 27.14 11.08 1.41
CA LEU A 20 27.15 10.16 0.27
C LEU A 20 28.35 9.22 0.29
N ILE A 21 29.53 9.71 0.68
CA ILE A 21 30.74 8.89 0.83
C ILE A 21 30.55 7.88 1.97
N ASP A 22 30.00 8.29 3.11
CA ASP A 22 29.74 7.36 4.21
C ASP A 22 28.66 6.34 3.83
N ALA A 23 27.64 6.74 3.06
CA ALA A 23 26.59 5.85 2.58
C ALA A 23 27.12 4.75 1.63
N THR A 24 28.32 4.88 1.06
CA THR A 24 28.88 3.84 0.18
C THR A 24 29.42 2.64 0.93
N LEU A 25 29.50 2.72 2.26
CA LEU A 25 29.81 1.59 3.14
C LEU A 25 28.77 0.47 3.08
N PHE A 26 27.56 0.80 2.64
CA PHE A 26 26.45 -0.13 2.65
C PHE A 26 26.39 -0.98 1.37
N PRO A 27 26.01 -2.26 1.46
CA PRO A 27 26.05 -3.21 0.34
C PRO A 27 25.17 -2.81 -0.85
N TRP A 28 24.13 -2.01 -0.64
CA TRP A 28 23.27 -1.52 -1.73
C TRP A 28 23.88 -0.37 -2.54
N ALA A 29 24.99 0.22 -2.08
CA ALA A 29 25.64 1.30 -2.81
C ALA A 29 26.23 0.84 -4.14
N GLY A 30 26.59 -0.45 -4.29
CA GLY A 30 27.16 -0.98 -5.52
C GLY A 30 26.29 -0.75 -6.76
N ASP A 31 24.97 -0.99 -6.65
CA ASP A 31 24.04 -0.78 -7.76
C ASP A 31 23.77 0.71 -8.07
N LEU A 32 24.04 1.57 -7.09
CA LEU A 32 23.82 3.02 -7.19
C LEU A 32 25.12 3.81 -7.37
N ASP A 33 26.28 3.15 -7.38
CA ASP A 33 27.60 3.78 -7.27
C ASP A 33 27.83 4.81 -8.38
N LYS A 34 27.41 4.51 -9.61
CA LYS A 34 27.49 5.46 -10.73
C LYS A 34 26.76 6.78 -10.43
N GLN A 35 25.60 6.73 -9.77
CA GLN A 35 24.83 7.92 -9.42
C GLN A 35 25.43 8.63 -8.20
N VAL A 36 25.88 7.87 -7.21
CA VAL A 36 26.56 8.41 -6.02
C VAL A 36 27.84 9.13 -6.43
N LEU A 37 28.67 8.52 -7.27
CA LEU A 37 29.87 9.13 -7.84
C LEU A 37 29.55 10.39 -8.63
N LYS A 38 28.52 10.36 -9.51
CA LYS A 38 28.09 11.53 -10.27
C LYS A 38 27.66 12.68 -9.34
N ALA A 39 26.93 12.37 -8.28
CA ALA A 39 26.51 13.33 -7.25
C ALA A 39 27.69 13.92 -6.48
N ILE A 40 28.63 13.08 -6.03
CA ILE A 40 29.87 13.50 -5.35
C ILE A 40 30.70 14.42 -6.24
N ARG A 41 30.89 14.06 -7.52
CA ARG A 41 31.64 14.89 -8.48
C ARG A 41 30.96 16.22 -8.77
N ALA A 42 29.63 16.23 -8.89
CA ALA A 42 28.87 17.47 -9.06
C ALA A 42 28.99 18.40 -7.84
N GLY A 43 28.88 17.85 -6.63
CA GLY A 43 29.08 18.61 -5.39
C GLY A 43 30.51 19.14 -5.26
N GLN A 44 31.51 18.31 -5.56
CA GLN A 44 32.92 18.71 -5.53
C GLN A 44 33.19 19.85 -6.52
N PHE A 45 32.66 19.75 -7.74
CA PHE A 45 32.77 20.81 -8.73
C PHE A 45 32.15 22.11 -8.24
N PHE A 46 30.96 22.05 -7.64
CA PHE A 46 30.30 23.21 -7.04
C PHE A 46 31.16 23.86 -5.94
N LEU A 47 31.70 23.06 -5.01
CA LEU A 47 32.55 23.58 -3.92
C LEU A 47 33.83 24.25 -4.44
N ASN A 48 34.45 23.68 -5.48
CA ASN A 48 35.66 24.26 -6.08
C ASN A 48 35.36 25.60 -6.77
N GLN A 49 34.21 25.75 -7.43
CA GLN A 49 33.80 27.02 -8.05
C GLN A 49 33.50 28.12 -7.02
N HIS A 50 33.05 27.73 -5.82
CA HIS A 50 32.66 28.65 -4.75
C HIS A 50 33.66 28.64 -3.59
N GLN A 51 34.95 28.42 -3.88
CA GLN A 51 35.99 28.35 -2.85
C GLN A 51 36.10 29.65 -2.03
N GLY A 52 35.83 30.81 -2.65
CA GLY A 52 35.77 32.09 -1.96
C GLY A 52 34.63 32.22 -0.95
N ASP A 53 33.60 31.39 -1.06
CA ASP A 53 32.41 31.41 -0.19
C ASP A 53 32.48 30.38 0.94
N TRP A 54 33.57 29.63 1.10
CA TRP A 54 33.68 28.58 2.12
C TRP A 54 33.56 29.11 3.56
N ASP A 55 34.00 30.34 3.79
CA ASP A 55 33.90 31.03 5.08
C ASP A 55 32.55 31.77 5.26
N LYS A 56 31.67 31.74 4.27
CA LYS A 56 30.38 32.42 4.32
C LYS A 56 29.45 31.69 5.29
N VAL A 57 29.05 32.41 6.33
CA VAL A 57 28.19 31.89 7.39
C VAL A 57 26.82 31.51 6.82
N THR A 58 26.45 30.24 6.94
CA THR A 58 25.09 29.76 6.70
C THR A 58 24.42 29.51 8.04
N TYR A 59 23.20 30.02 8.25
CA TYR A 59 22.46 29.88 9.51
C TYR A 59 21.75 28.52 9.59
N THR A 60 22.54 27.44 9.61
CA THR A 60 22.08 26.04 9.60
C THR A 60 21.94 25.41 10.98
N TRP A 61 22.62 25.95 11.99
CA TRP A 61 22.66 25.38 13.34
C TRP A 61 21.59 26.00 14.22
N ILE A 62 20.90 25.19 15.01
CA ILE A 62 19.82 25.63 15.91
C ILE A 62 20.27 25.43 17.36
N GLU A 63 20.29 26.51 18.14
CA GLU A 63 20.33 26.47 19.61
C GLU A 63 19.16 27.30 20.16
N LYS A 64 19.41 28.42 20.86
CA LYS A 64 18.33 29.37 21.21
C LYS A 64 17.84 30.18 20.01
N VAL A 65 18.73 30.40 19.05
CA VAL A 65 18.48 31.03 17.74
C VAL A 65 19.22 30.24 16.67
N SER A 66 18.89 30.46 15.40
CA SER A 66 19.71 29.96 14.31
C SER A 66 21.04 30.72 14.27
N TYR A 67 22.16 30.00 14.15
CA TYR A 67 23.50 30.58 14.01
C TYR A 67 24.30 29.79 12.96
N GLY A 68 25.46 30.33 12.58
CA GLY A 68 26.40 29.63 11.73
C GLY A 68 27.83 29.88 12.17
N SER A 69 28.77 29.08 11.65
CA SER A 69 30.18 29.17 11.98
C SER A 69 31.02 29.10 10.70
N SER A 70 31.75 30.17 10.42
CA SER A 70 32.66 30.22 9.26
C SER A 70 33.74 29.14 9.33
N ILE A 71 34.29 28.92 10.53
CA ILE A 71 35.31 27.88 10.79
C ILE A 71 34.73 26.49 10.50
N LEU A 72 33.51 26.19 10.95
CA LEU A 72 32.89 24.90 10.67
C LEU A 72 32.60 24.74 9.18
N SER A 73 31.98 25.73 8.55
CA SER A 73 31.69 25.72 7.11
C SER A 73 32.95 25.42 6.29
N ARG A 74 34.04 26.14 6.54
CA ARG A 74 35.31 25.91 5.85
C ARG A 74 35.89 24.54 6.14
N THR A 75 35.84 24.09 7.40
CA THR A 75 36.35 22.76 7.79
C THR A 75 35.64 21.66 7.01
N TYR A 76 34.31 21.70 6.94
CA TYR A 76 33.53 20.73 6.19
C TYR A 76 33.76 20.85 4.68
N CYS A 77 33.87 22.04 4.11
CA CYS A 77 34.16 22.22 2.69
C CYS A 77 35.53 21.64 2.30
N VAL A 78 36.55 21.84 3.13
CA VAL A 78 37.89 21.24 2.96
C VAL A 78 37.81 19.72 3.05
N ALA A 79 37.16 19.19 4.10
CA ALA A 79 37.01 17.76 4.31
C ALA A 79 36.27 17.08 3.15
N ALA A 80 35.14 17.64 2.73
CA ALA A 80 34.33 17.13 1.62
C ALA A 80 35.09 17.16 0.30
N THR A 81 35.80 18.25 -0.02
CA THR A 81 36.60 18.35 -1.25
C THR A 81 37.74 17.32 -1.27
N TYR A 82 38.40 17.11 -0.12
CA TYR A 82 39.45 16.11 0.03
C TYR A 82 38.91 14.68 -0.07
N ALA A 83 37.83 14.38 0.65
CA ALA A 83 37.17 13.08 0.63
C ALA A 83 36.66 12.74 -0.77
N ALA A 84 36.00 13.67 -1.47
CA ALA A 84 35.56 13.48 -2.85
C ALA A 84 36.71 13.26 -3.84
N LYS A 85 37.86 13.90 -3.62
CA LYS A 85 39.07 13.65 -4.45
C LYS A 85 39.60 12.24 -4.22
N LYS A 86 39.59 11.78 -2.97
CA LYS A 86 39.99 10.41 -2.60
C LYS A 86 38.94 9.36 -2.90
N TYR A 87 37.68 9.75 -3.12
CA TYR A 87 36.60 8.84 -3.45
C TYR A 87 36.95 8.12 -4.75
N PRO A 88 37.25 6.83 -4.67
CA PRO A 88 37.82 6.12 -5.78
C PRO A 88 36.72 5.75 -6.76
N THR A 89 37.02 5.87 -8.04
CA THR A 89 36.08 5.64 -9.14
C THR A 89 35.70 4.17 -9.35
N ASN A 90 36.18 3.22 -8.52
CA ASN A 90 35.92 1.76 -8.59
C ASN A 90 36.53 0.97 -7.40
N SER A 91 36.70 1.52 -6.19
CA SER A 91 37.63 0.85 -5.24
C SER A 91 37.05 -0.32 -4.45
N PRO A 92 37.71 -1.49 -4.52
CA PRO A 92 37.55 -2.59 -3.55
C PRO A 92 38.09 -2.27 -2.14
N GLN A 93 38.52 -1.03 -1.84
CA GLN A 93 39.07 -0.65 -0.53
C GLN A 93 38.00 -0.47 0.56
N TRP A 94 36.73 -0.46 0.20
CA TRP A 94 35.65 -0.53 1.14
C TRP A 94 34.97 -1.85 0.87
N GLU A 95 35.40 -2.91 1.56
CA GLU A 95 34.61 -4.13 1.61
C GLU A 95 33.21 -3.70 2.07
N PRO A 96 32.18 -3.78 1.20
CA PRO A 96 30.85 -3.38 1.60
C PRO A 96 30.52 -4.21 2.83
N LEU A 97 29.79 -3.61 3.79
CA LEU A 97 29.27 -4.41 4.89
C LEU A 97 28.59 -5.66 4.27
N PRO A 98 28.77 -6.85 4.86
CA PRO A 98 28.07 -8.05 4.40
C PRO A 98 26.59 -7.71 4.22
N ASN A 99 25.90 -8.32 3.24
CA ASN A 99 24.49 -8.05 2.97
C ASN A 99 23.59 -8.49 4.15
N PHE A 100 23.66 -7.76 5.26
CA PHE A 100 23.01 -8.05 6.54
C PHE A 100 21.50 -7.93 6.43
N LEU A 101 21.02 -7.16 5.45
CA LEU A 101 19.62 -7.04 5.08
C LEU A 101 19.13 -8.17 4.17
N ASN A 102 20.03 -9.03 3.67
CA ASN A 102 19.74 -10.10 2.73
C ASN A 102 18.93 -9.63 1.51
N ILE A 103 19.28 -8.47 0.95
CA ILE A 103 18.62 -7.93 -0.26
C ILE A 103 18.89 -8.88 -1.44
N PRO A 104 17.85 -9.47 -2.06
CA PRO A 104 18.02 -10.38 -3.19
C PRO A 104 18.16 -9.58 -4.49
N PHE A 105 19.40 -9.23 -4.87
CA PHE A 105 19.66 -8.37 -6.03
C PHE A 105 19.19 -8.95 -7.37
N ASP A 106 19.13 -10.27 -7.52
CA ASP A 106 18.50 -10.96 -8.64
C ASP A 106 17.02 -10.60 -8.78
N ARG A 107 16.30 -10.53 -7.65
CA ARG A 107 14.90 -10.09 -7.62
C ARG A 107 14.76 -8.59 -7.81
N VAL A 108 15.71 -7.78 -7.31
CA VAL A 108 15.74 -6.34 -7.58
C VAL A 108 15.74 -6.10 -9.08
N VAL A 109 16.63 -6.77 -9.83
CA VAL A 109 16.68 -6.70 -11.30
C VAL A 109 15.36 -7.12 -11.91
N LYS A 110 14.73 -8.21 -11.44
CA LYS A 110 13.41 -8.62 -11.94
C LYS A 110 12.35 -7.54 -11.76
N PHE A 111 12.28 -6.89 -10.61
CA PHE A 111 11.31 -5.82 -10.34
C PHE A 111 11.59 -4.55 -11.18
N THR A 112 12.80 -4.34 -11.70
CA THR A 112 13.04 -3.22 -12.62
C THR A 112 12.23 -3.32 -13.92
N SER A 113 11.68 -4.49 -14.27
CA SER A 113 10.76 -4.61 -15.41
C SER A 113 9.50 -3.75 -15.26
N PHE A 114 9.16 -3.33 -14.03
CA PHE A 114 8.09 -2.38 -13.77
C PHE A 114 8.35 -0.98 -14.35
N SER A 115 9.56 -0.68 -14.85
CA SER A 115 9.81 0.54 -15.63
C SER A 115 8.96 0.64 -16.90
N ARG A 116 8.35 -0.46 -17.36
CA ARG A 116 7.42 -0.50 -18.51
C ARG A 116 6.00 -0.05 -18.15
N ILE A 117 5.67 0.03 -16.86
CA ILE A 117 4.38 0.53 -16.39
C ILE A 117 4.31 2.04 -16.66
N HIS A 118 3.16 2.52 -17.15
CA HIS A 118 2.99 3.91 -17.58
C HIS A 118 3.31 4.90 -16.44
N LEU A 119 2.92 4.56 -15.20
CA LEU A 119 3.23 5.34 -14.00
C LEU A 119 4.74 5.62 -13.80
N PHE A 120 5.61 4.73 -14.29
CA PHE A 120 7.06 4.82 -14.15
C PHE A 120 7.78 5.12 -15.48
N ALA A 121 7.05 5.40 -16.55
CA ALA A 121 7.62 5.57 -17.89
C ALA A 121 8.63 6.73 -17.99
N SER A 122 8.46 7.77 -17.16
CA SER A 122 9.36 8.93 -17.08
C SER A 122 10.47 8.76 -16.03
N GLU A 123 10.44 7.72 -15.20
CA GLU A 123 11.40 7.53 -14.13
C GLU A 123 12.66 6.84 -14.62
N SER A 124 13.80 7.38 -14.21
CA SER A 124 15.09 6.78 -14.53
C SER A 124 15.26 5.44 -13.81
N SER A 125 15.76 4.42 -14.52
CA SER A 125 15.94 3.05 -14.00
C SER A 125 16.63 3.00 -12.62
N TRP A 126 17.65 3.82 -12.36
CA TRP A 126 18.36 3.82 -11.08
C TRP A 126 17.47 4.22 -9.89
N LYS A 127 16.48 5.10 -10.09
CA LYS A 127 15.54 5.48 -9.03
C LYS A 127 14.61 4.33 -8.70
N LEU A 128 14.14 3.61 -9.72
CA LEU A 128 13.31 2.43 -9.51
C LEU A 128 14.11 1.36 -8.75
N THR A 129 15.37 1.12 -9.13
CA THR A 129 16.29 0.24 -8.38
C THR A 129 16.44 0.69 -6.92
N ALA A 130 16.68 1.98 -6.67
CA ALA A 130 16.81 2.52 -5.32
C ALA A 130 15.52 2.32 -4.50
N SER A 131 14.35 2.56 -5.09
CA SER A 131 13.06 2.34 -4.42
C SER A 131 12.81 0.87 -4.10
N ILE A 132 13.18 -0.05 -4.99
CA ILE A 132 13.05 -1.50 -4.74
C ILE A 132 13.97 -1.91 -3.59
N ILE A 133 15.22 -1.45 -3.59
CA ILE A 133 16.19 -1.67 -2.51
C ILE A 133 15.63 -1.16 -1.17
N GLU A 134 15.10 0.06 -1.15
CA GLU A 134 14.45 0.64 0.04
C GLU A 134 13.27 -0.22 0.50
N GLY A 135 12.45 -0.72 -0.43
CA GLY A 135 11.36 -1.64 -0.13
C GLY A 135 11.84 -2.90 0.59
N TYR A 136 12.95 -3.49 0.14
CA TYR A 136 13.56 -4.64 0.82
C TYR A 136 14.04 -4.33 2.24
N MET A 137 14.34 -3.07 2.58
CA MET A 137 14.71 -2.70 3.95
C MET A 137 13.53 -2.80 4.93
N PHE A 138 12.29 -2.65 4.46
CA PHE A 138 11.08 -2.82 5.28
C PHE A 138 10.69 -4.30 5.47
N LEU A 139 11.08 -5.17 4.54
CA LEU A 139 10.62 -6.57 4.50
C LEU A 139 10.96 -7.38 5.77
N PRO A 140 12.16 -7.28 6.39
CA PRO A 140 12.44 -7.98 7.65
C PRO A 140 11.55 -7.54 8.81
N ARG A 141 11.02 -6.32 8.78
CA ARG A 141 10.09 -5.81 9.80
C ARG A 141 8.68 -6.33 9.55
N LEU A 142 8.21 -6.34 8.30
CA LEU A 142 6.92 -6.96 7.94
C LEU A 142 6.88 -8.44 8.29
N ARG A 143 7.94 -9.19 7.95
CA ARG A 143 8.02 -10.64 8.25
C ARG A 143 7.92 -10.97 9.74
N ARG A 144 8.35 -10.05 10.62
CA ARG A 144 8.25 -10.22 12.07
C ARG A 144 6.83 -10.10 12.60
N ILE A 145 6.05 -9.18 12.05
CA ILE A 145 4.69 -8.88 12.52
C ILE A 145 3.59 -9.64 11.77
N ARG A 146 3.93 -10.32 10.67
CA ARG A 146 2.94 -10.95 9.76
C ARG A 146 2.04 -11.99 10.43
N LEU A 147 2.43 -12.56 11.56
CA LEU A 147 1.63 -13.58 12.27
C LEU A 147 0.97 -13.04 13.53
N ASP A 148 1.11 -11.74 13.82
CA ASP A 148 0.62 -11.15 15.07
C ASP A 148 -0.91 -11.20 15.13
N VAL A 149 -1.57 -10.94 13.99
CA VAL A 149 -3.04 -10.88 13.88
C VAL A 149 -3.62 -12.19 13.35
N PHE A 150 -3.24 -12.58 12.13
CA PHE A 150 -3.78 -13.75 11.45
C PHE A 150 -2.78 -14.91 11.52
N PRO A 151 -3.14 -16.05 12.12
CA PRO A 151 -2.32 -17.26 12.05
C PRO A 151 -2.32 -17.80 10.62
N ARG A 152 -1.18 -18.31 10.15
CA ARG A 152 -1.05 -18.90 8.81
C ARG A 152 -0.96 -20.42 8.91
N GLN A 153 -2.11 -21.06 9.10
CA GLN A 153 -2.27 -22.49 8.86
C GLN A 153 -3.01 -22.66 7.52
N ASN A 154 -2.49 -23.50 6.62
CA ASN A 154 -3.11 -23.82 5.32
C ASN A 154 -3.35 -22.63 4.37
N MET A 155 -2.56 -21.54 4.48
CA MET A 155 -2.65 -20.37 3.59
C MET A 155 -1.58 -20.39 2.48
N SER A 156 -1.84 -19.63 1.41
CA SER A 156 -0.94 -19.50 0.25
C SER A 156 0.41 -18.85 0.62
N GLU A 157 1.43 -18.94 -0.22
CA GLU A 157 2.71 -18.25 0.04
C GLU A 157 2.52 -16.72 0.13
N ASP A 158 3.26 -16.05 1.04
CA ASP A 158 3.25 -14.58 1.27
C ASP A 158 3.78 -13.75 0.07
N LYS A 159 3.36 -14.02 -1.18
CA LYS A 159 3.88 -13.35 -2.37
C LYS A 159 3.66 -11.84 -2.34
N TYR A 160 2.58 -11.38 -1.67
CA TYR A 160 2.28 -9.96 -1.50
C TYR A 160 3.31 -9.20 -0.66
N LEU A 161 4.05 -9.88 0.25
CA LEU A 161 5.03 -9.21 1.12
C LEU A 161 6.19 -8.59 0.34
N GLU A 162 6.49 -9.06 -0.87
CA GLU A 162 7.51 -8.45 -1.72
C GLU A 162 6.97 -7.30 -2.57
N TYR A 163 5.67 -7.31 -2.87
CA TYR A 163 5.03 -6.24 -3.64
C TYR A 163 4.74 -5.01 -2.79
N ILE A 164 4.22 -5.20 -1.57
CA ILE A 164 3.78 -4.09 -0.71
C ILE A 164 4.90 -3.07 -0.49
N PRO A 165 6.12 -3.43 -0.06
CA PRO A 165 7.13 -2.43 0.21
C PRO A 165 7.53 -1.66 -1.04
N PHE A 166 7.71 -2.37 -2.15
CA PHE A 166 8.09 -1.79 -3.43
C PHE A 166 7.06 -0.79 -3.95
N THR A 167 5.75 -1.11 -3.91
CA THR A 167 4.73 -0.22 -4.44
C THR A 167 4.70 1.10 -3.67
N TRP A 168 4.80 1.04 -2.35
CA TRP A 168 4.85 2.23 -1.49
C TRP A 168 6.14 3.05 -1.68
N THR A 169 7.32 2.43 -1.67
CA THR A 169 8.58 3.18 -1.84
C THR A 169 8.75 3.73 -3.25
N ALA A 170 8.35 2.98 -4.28
CA ALA A 170 8.43 3.44 -5.66
C ALA A 170 7.56 4.66 -5.92
N CYS A 171 6.33 4.67 -5.42
CA CYS A 171 5.45 5.84 -5.53
C CYS A 171 5.91 7.01 -4.64
N ASN A 172 6.42 6.74 -3.43
CA ASN A 172 6.91 7.78 -2.53
C ASN A 172 8.12 8.55 -3.11
N ASN A 173 9.01 7.83 -3.79
CA ASN A 173 10.26 8.36 -4.35
C ASN A 173 10.10 9.09 -5.69
N GLN A 174 8.86 9.27 -6.20
CA GLN A 174 8.56 10.12 -7.36
C GLN A 174 8.56 11.62 -7.01
N GLY A 175 9.31 12.03 -5.98
CA GLY A 175 9.52 13.42 -5.59
C GLY A 175 8.68 13.93 -4.41
N ILE A 176 7.97 13.05 -3.68
CA ILE A 176 7.09 13.45 -2.56
C ILE A 176 7.74 13.23 -1.19
N PHE A 177 8.36 12.07 -0.96
CA PHE A 177 9.09 11.73 0.26
C PHE A 177 8.29 11.95 1.57
N LEU A 178 7.23 11.16 1.78
CA LEU A 178 6.54 11.06 3.07
C LEU A 178 7.45 10.49 4.17
N GLU A 179 7.06 10.78 5.42
CA GLU A 179 7.72 10.26 6.62
C GLU A 179 7.77 8.72 6.64
N THR A 180 8.93 8.16 6.99
CA THR A 180 9.17 6.71 7.02
C THR A 180 8.16 5.96 7.90
N ASP A 181 7.76 6.56 9.03
CA ASP A 181 6.78 5.95 9.93
C ASP A 181 5.38 5.86 9.31
N LEU A 182 4.98 6.85 8.50
CA LEU A 182 3.70 6.81 7.78
C LEU A 182 3.74 5.74 6.68
N ILE A 183 4.84 5.67 5.93
CA ILE A 183 5.04 4.64 4.90
C ILE A 183 5.00 3.24 5.53
N TRP A 184 5.67 3.05 6.66
CA TRP A 184 5.63 1.81 7.43
C TRP A 184 4.21 1.46 7.87
N ASP A 185 3.52 2.40 8.50
CA ASP A 185 2.15 2.24 9.01
C ASP A 185 1.21 1.76 7.90
N ILE A 186 1.31 2.35 6.69
CA ILE A 186 0.46 1.96 5.57
C ILE A 186 0.87 0.60 4.96
N MET A 187 2.16 0.26 4.95
CA MET A 187 2.61 -1.09 4.55
C MET A 187 2.05 -2.17 5.47
N ALA A 188 2.03 -1.92 6.79
CA ALA A 188 1.48 -2.84 7.77
C ALA A 188 -0.03 -3.02 7.59
N ILE A 189 -0.78 -1.93 7.38
CA ILE A 189 -2.21 -2.00 7.04
C ILE A 189 -2.42 -2.77 5.74
N SER A 190 -1.67 -2.45 4.68
CA SER A 190 -1.76 -3.16 3.40
C SER A 190 -1.56 -4.67 3.57
N MET A 191 -0.59 -5.10 4.39
CA MET A 191 -0.36 -6.51 4.69
C MET A 191 -1.57 -7.14 5.39
N LEU A 192 -2.12 -6.48 6.40
CA LEU A 192 -3.31 -6.96 7.11
C LEU A 192 -4.53 -7.05 6.19
N ASN A 193 -4.66 -6.16 5.21
CA ASN A 193 -5.75 -6.21 4.23
C ASN A 193 -5.70 -7.51 3.41
N TYR A 194 -4.52 -7.90 2.90
CA TYR A 194 -4.35 -9.18 2.20
C TYR A 194 -4.65 -10.38 3.11
N GLN A 195 -4.23 -10.32 4.37
CA GLN A 195 -4.48 -11.41 5.31
C GLN A 195 -5.95 -11.52 5.72
N ALA A 196 -6.62 -10.39 5.89
CA ALA A 196 -8.05 -10.36 6.14
C ALA A 196 -8.84 -10.92 4.96
N ASP A 197 -8.47 -10.55 3.72
CA ASP A 197 -9.04 -11.08 2.48
C ASP A 197 -8.93 -12.62 2.44
N GLU A 198 -7.70 -13.16 2.57
CA GLU A 198 -7.47 -14.62 2.61
C GLU A 198 -8.24 -15.31 3.76
N PHE A 199 -8.25 -14.72 4.96
CA PHE A 199 -8.93 -15.30 6.12
C PHE A 199 -10.45 -15.32 5.94
N MET A 200 -11.02 -14.22 5.45
CA MET A 200 -12.47 -14.11 5.25
C MET A 200 -12.94 -15.10 4.18
N GLU A 201 -12.19 -15.28 3.09
CA GLU A 201 -12.53 -16.24 2.04
C GLU A 201 -12.33 -17.69 2.49
N ALA A 202 -11.18 -18.03 3.08
CA ALA A 202 -10.81 -19.41 3.39
C ALA A 202 -11.52 -19.98 4.63
N VAL A 203 -11.80 -19.14 5.63
CA VAL A 203 -12.34 -19.58 6.94
C VAL A 203 -13.82 -19.23 7.09
N LEU A 204 -14.20 -18.02 6.70
CA LEU A 204 -15.53 -17.48 7.02
C LEU A 204 -16.53 -17.50 5.86
N GLY A 205 -16.09 -17.72 4.63
CA GLY A 205 -16.94 -17.66 3.43
C GLY A 205 -18.14 -18.64 3.43
N HIS A 206 -18.13 -19.64 4.30
CA HIS A 206 -19.14 -20.69 4.40
C HIS A 206 -19.81 -20.79 5.79
N HIS A 207 -19.59 -19.82 6.67
CA HIS A 207 -20.04 -19.89 8.07
C HIS A 207 -21.31 -19.07 8.29
N ASP A 208 -22.47 -19.72 8.38
CA ASP A 208 -23.80 -19.09 8.40
C ASP A 208 -23.99 -18.03 9.51
N SER A 209 -23.30 -18.17 10.64
CA SER A 209 -23.38 -17.23 11.78
C SER A 209 -22.34 -16.10 11.75
N ALA A 210 -21.43 -16.07 10.77
CA ALA A 210 -20.33 -15.10 10.72
C ALA A 210 -20.82 -13.64 10.70
N GLY A 211 -21.94 -13.37 10.03
CA GLY A 211 -22.52 -12.03 9.98
C GLY A 211 -23.01 -11.55 11.35
N HIS A 212 -23.54 -12.45 12.18
CA HIS A 212 -23.93 -12.13 13.55
C HIS A 212 -22.70 -11.91 14.43
N LEU A 213 -21.66 -12.74 14.27
CA LEU A 213 -20.38 -12.59 14.97
C LEU A 213 -19.74 -11.22 14.71
N VAL A 214 -19.64 -10.81 13.44
CA VAL A 214 -19.09 -9.50 13.07
C VAL A 214 -19.91 -8.38 13.70
N ARG A 215 -21.24 -8.38 13.57
CA ARG A 215 -22.09 -7.32 14.16
C ARG A 215 -21.97 -7.25 15.69
N ASP A 216 -21.89 -8.40 16.36
CA ASP A 216 -21.70 -8.48 17.81
C ASP A 216 -20.34 -7.87 18.22
N LEU A 217 -19.26 -8.19 17.50
CA LEU A 217 -17.93 -7.61 17.73
C LEU A 217 -17.93 -6.09 17.62
N PHE A 218 -18.72 -5.51 16.73
CA PHE A 218 -18.78 -4.06 16.51
C PHE A 218 -19.92 -3.35 17.26
N SER A 219 -20.72 -4.09 18.03
CA SER A 219 -21.74 -3.50 18.90
C SER A 219 -21.12 -2.65 20.02
N LYS A 220 -21.79 -1.55 20.41
CA LYS A 220 -21.30 -0.59 21.42
C LYS A 220 -20.97 -1.25 22.77
N THR A 221 -21.68 -2.33 23.11
CA THR A 221 -21.51 -3.13 24.32
C THR A 221 -20.16 -3.83 24.45
N THR A 222 -19.45 -4.06 23.35
CA THR A 222 -18.18 -4.81 23.35
C THR A 222 -16.99 -3.92 23.70
N LEU A 223 -17.04 -2.62 23.36
CA LEU A 223 -15.97 -1.66 23.68
C LEU A 223 -15.80 -1.40 25.18
N GLU A 224 -16.89 -1.40 25.95
CA GLU A 224 -16.88 -1.17 27.41
C GLU A 224 -16.46 -2.41 28.21
N ARG A 225 -16.81 -3.60 27.73
CA ARG A 225 -16.48 -4.88 28.40
C ARG A 225 -14.98 -5.21 28.27
N ASP A 226 -14.36 -4.88 27.14
CA ASP A 226 -12.92 -5.09 26.88
C ASP A 226 -12.00 -4.14 27.67
N LEU A 227 -12.52 -2.99 28.12
CA LEU A 227 -11.82 -2.07 29.04
C LEU A 227 -11.78 -2.60 30.48
N SER A 228 -12.71 -3.50 30.82
CA SER A 228 -12.83 -4.07 32.17
C SER A 228 -12.05 -5.37 32.32
N SER A 229 -11.92 -6.17 31.25
CA SER A 229 -11.20 -7.46 31.28
C SER A 229 -9.68 -7.35 31.05
N SER A 230 -9.18 -6.25 30.47
CA SER A 230 -7.75 -6.05 30.20
C SER A 230 -6.92 -5.62 31.42
N ARG A 231 -7.55 -5.47 32.59
CA ARG A 231 -6.87 -5.17 33.86
C ARG A 231 -6.45 -6.41 34.66
N GLU A 232 -6.88 -7.61 34.26
CA GLU A 232 -6.59 -8.86 34.97
C GLU A 232 -6.26 -10.01 33.98
N SER A 233 -5.11 -9.93 33.30
CA SER A 233 -4.51 -11.11 32.68
C SER A 233 -3.00 -11.13 32.97
N PRO A 234 -2.41 -12.26 33.45
CA PRO A 234 -0.96 -12.36 33.62
C PRO A 234 -0.26 -12.46 32.25
N PRO A 235 1.06 -12.23 32.19
CA PRO A 235 1.80 -12.29 30.93
C PRO A 235 1.79 -13.73 30.40
N VAL A 236 1.19 -13.93 29.23
CA VAL A 236 1.22 -15.22 28.53
C VAL A 236 2.65 -15.44 28.02
N SER A 237 3.37 -16.31 28.72
CA SER A 237 4.66 -16.86 28.31
C SER A 237 4.50 -17.64 27.01
N CYS A 238 5.34 -17.33 26.03
CA CYS A 238 5.52 -18.12 24.81
C CYS A 238 6.07 -19.50 25.21
N GLY A 239 5.22 -20.52 25.24
CA GLY A 239 5.55 -21.86 25.73
C GLY A 239 5.40 -22.92 24.65
N THR A 240 6.51 -23.61 24.37
CA THR A 240 6.68 -24.77 23.50
C THR A 240 5.59 -25.84 23.69
N ILE A 241 5.00 -26.29 22.59
CA ILE A 241 4.03 -27.39 22.56
C ILE A 241 4.76 -28.71 22.79
N THR A 242 4.47 -29.39 23.91
CA THR A 242 4.65 -30.84 24.05
C THR A 242 3.29 -31.54 23.95
N PRO A 243 3.17 -32.67 23.24
CA PRO A 243 1.91 -33.34 23.04
C PRO A 243 1.59 -34.25 24.24
N SER A 244 0.44 -34.05 24.86
CA SER A 244 -0.16 -35.00 25.78
C SER A 244 -1.56 -35.35 25.30
N SER A 245 -1.68 -36.60 24.85
CA SER A 245 -2.92 -37.30 24.55
C SER A 245 -3.84 -37.35 25.78
N SER A 246 -5.12 -37.02 25.62
CA SER A 246 -6.26 -37.74 26.20
C SER A 246 -7.56 -37.18 25.61
N ASP A 247 -8.37 -38.11 25.15
CA ASP A 247 -9.69 -38.02 24.52
C ASP A 247 -10.76 -37.63 25.55
N ASP A 248 -11.58 -36.61 25.27
CA ASP A 248 -13.02 -36.53 25.63
C ASP A 248 -13.61 -35.11 25.39
N GLY A 249 -14.65 -35.02 24.55
CA GLY A 249 -15.66 -33.95 24.59
C GLY A 249 -15.56 -32.81 23.55
N LEU A 250 -15.82 -33.11 22.28
CA LEU A 250 -15.96 -32.14 21.19
C LEU A 250 -17.21 -31.25 21.34
N LEU A 251 -17.03 -30.03 21.85
CA LEU A 251 -17.93 -28.89 21.64
C LEU A 251 -17.09 -27.68 21.17
N ASP A 252 -17.20 -27.37 19.88
CA ASP A 252 -16.99 -26.07 19.21
C ASP A 252 -15.80 -25.19 19.67
N ASP A 253 -14.58 -25.68 19.46
CA ASP A 253 -13.33 -24.90 19.67
C ASP A 253 -13.05 -23.92 18.50
N SER A 254 -13.64 -24.16 17.32
CA SER A 254 -13.39 -23.38 16.11
C SER A 254 -13.96 -21.96 16.13
N THR A 255 -15.17 -21.76 16.67
CA THR A 255 -15.80 -20.42 16.66
C THR A 255 -15.15 -19.46 17.67
N ASN A 256 -14.59 -19.98 18.76
CA ASN A 256 -13.84 -19.19 19.74
C ASN A 256 -12.52 -18.66 19.15
N ASP A 257 -11.84 -19.45 18.31
CA ASP A 257 -10.63 -19.02 17.61
C ASP A 257 -10.91 -17.92 16.57
N VAL A 258 -11.95 -18.09 15.75
CA VAL A 258 -12.36 -17.09 14.75
C VAL A 258 -12.73 -15.75 15.40
N ARG A 259 -13.52 -15.78 16.48
CA ARG A 259 -13.87 -14.58 17.24
C ARG A 259 -12.63 -13.87 17.78
N ALA A 260 -11.68 -14.63 18.32
CA ALA A 260 -10.45 -14.08 18.88
C ALA A 260 -9.57 -13.42 17.79
N ILE A 261 -9.47 -14.03 16.61
CA ILE A 261 -8.72 -13.48 15.47
C ILE A 261 -9.36 -12.17 14.97
N LEU A 262 -10.67 -12.15 14.74
CA LEU A 262 -11.37 -10.93 14.30
C LEU A 262 -11.30 -9.81 15.36
N LEU A 263 -11.39 -10.17 16.65
CA LEU A 263 -11.20 -9.20 17.74
C LEU A 263 -9.77 -8.64 17.74
N ARG A 264 -8.77 -9.49 17.51
CA ARG A 264 -7.37 -9.06 17.41
C ARG A 264 -7.16 -8.12 16.23
N PHE A 265 -7.74 -8.43 15.07
CA PHE A 265 -7.71 -7.55 13.91
C PHE A 265 -8.36 -6.20 14.18
N LYS A 266 -9.58 -6.20 14.74
CA LYS A 266 -10.28 -4.99 15.16
C LYS A 266 -9.44 -4.15 16.12
N ILE A 267 -8.86 -4.77 17.16
CA ILE A 267 -8.02 -4.08 18.14
C ILE A 267 -6.77 -3.51 17.46
N HIS A 268 -6.10 -4.28 16.61
CA HIS A 268 -4.88 -3.85 15.93
C HIS A 268 -5.14 -2.62 15.06
N VAL A 269 -6.26 -2.59 14.33
CA VAL A 269 -6.63 -1.46 13.45
C VAL A 269 -7.10 -0.24 14.26
N LEU A 270 -8.05 -0.42 15.19
CA LEU A 270 -8.73 0.69 15.88
C LEU A 270 -7.96 1.23 17.09
N ARG A 271 -7.10 0.43 17.71
CA ARG A 271 -6.25 0.83 18.84
C ARG A 271 -4.80 1.10 18.44
N HIS A 272 -4.54 1.27 17.14
CA HIS A 272 -3.19 1.57 16.67
C HIS A 272 -2.68 2.88 17.31
N PRO A 273 -1.47 2.92 17.90
CA PRO A 273 -0.97 4.09 18.62
C PRO A 273 -1.01 5.38 17.79
N SER A 274 -0.69 5.28 16.50
CA SER A 274 -0.60 6.44 15.62
C SER A 274 -1.94 7.11 15.28
N ILE A 275 -3.08 6.49 15.58
CA ILE A 275 -4.41 7.06 15.32
C ILE A 275 -5.14 7.52 16.59
N GLN A 276 -4.58 7.28 17.78
CA GLN A 276 -5.30 7.50 19.05
C GLN A 276 -5.63 8.96 19.34
N ASN A 277 -4.93 9.92 18.73
CA ASN A 277 -5.24 11.35 18.88
C ASN A 277 -6.22 11.86 17.81
N ALA A 278 -6.78 11.01 16.96
CA ALA A 278 -7.81 11.40 16.00
C ALA A 278 -9.13 11.74 16.71
N PHE A 279 -9.98 12.54 16.07
CA PHE A 279 -11.30 12.89 16.60
C PHE A 279 -12.16 11.64 16.78
N GLY A 280 -12.94 11.59 17.87
CA GLY A 280 -13.84 10.47 18.17
C GLY A 280 -14.84 10.17 17.05
N THR A 281 -15.29 11.18 16.32
CA THR A 281 -16.15 11.01 15.13
C THR A 281 -15.44 10.25 14.00
N ASN A 282 -14.15 10.50 13.79
CA ASN A 282 -13.37 9.85 12.74
C ASN A 282 -13.08 8.40 13.12
N LEU A 283 -12.75 8.14 14.38
CA LEU A 283 -12.57 6.78 14.91
C LEU A 283 -13.87 5.96 14.86
N ALA A 284 -15.01 6.59 15.17
CA ALA A 284 -16.32 5.94 15.05
C ALA A 284 -16.66 5.62 13.59
N HIS A 285 -16.35 6.53 12.65
CA HIS A 285 -16.54 6.29 11.22
C HIS A 285 -15.65 5.16 10.71
N LEU A 286 -14.36 5.17 11.06
CA LEU A 286 -13.41 4.10 10.75
C LEU A 286 -13.89 2.75 11.30
N SER A 287 -14.37 2.70 12.54
CA SER A 287 -14.93 1.49 13.13
C SER A 287 -16.12 0.97 12.32
N LYS A 288 -16.95 1.86 11.78
CA LYS A 288 -18.08 1.48 10.94
C LYS A 288 -17.62 0.98 9.57
N GLN A 289 -16.61 1.60 8.96
CA GLN A 289 -16.07 1.10 7.69
C GLN A 289 -15.40 -0.26 7.84
N LEU A 290 -14.69 -0.51 8.94
CA LEU A 290 -14.08 -1.81 9.20
C LEU A 290 -15.14 -2.90 9.38
N GLU A 291 -16.25 -2.60 10.07
CA GLU A 291 -17.41 -3.50 10.13
C GLU A 291 -17.99 -3.77 8.74
N ASN A 292 -18.21 -2.72 7.95
CA ASN A 292 -18.77 -2.83 6.60
C ASN A 292 -17.86 -3.66 5.68
N PHE A 293 -16.54 -3.51 5.77
CA PHE A 293 -15.56 -4.32 5.05
C PHE A 293 -15.72 -5.82 5.32
N LEU A 294 -15.77 -6.21 6.60
CA LEU A 294 -15.95 -7.61 6.99
C LEU A 294 -17.32 -8.16 6.55
N LEU A 295 -18.38 -7.37 6.65
CA LEU A 295 -19.71 -7.78 6.18
C LEU A 295 -19.80 -7.87 4.65
N ALA A 296 -19.04 -7.03 3.93
CA ALA A 296 -18.97 -7.06 2.47
C ALA A 296 -18.31 -8.35 1.97
N HIS A 297 -17.28 -8.86 2.65
CA HIS A 297 -16.72 -10.19 2.40
C HIS A 297 -17.78 -11.28 2.46
N LEU A 298 -18.53 -11.37 3.57
CA LEU A 298 -19.56 -12.40 3.74
C LEU A 298 -20.67 -12.30 2.67
N THR A 299 -21.05 -11.07 2.31
CA THR A 299 -22.05 -10.82 1.26
C THR A 299 -21.51 -11.25 -0.10
N HIS A 300 -20.25 -10.96 -0.41
CA HIS A 300 -19.60 -11.36 -1.66
C HIS A 300 -19.44 -12.88 -1.74
N SER A 301 -18.96 -13.54 -0.67
CA SER A 301 -18.84 -15.01 -0.61
C SER A 301 -20.18 -15.72 -0.80
N SER A 302 -21.27 -15.19 -0.21
CA SER A 302 -22.62 -15.70 -0.43
C SER A 302 -23.06 -15.55 -1.90
N GLY A 303 -22.68 -14.44 -2.54
CA GLY A 303 -22.87 -14.21 -3.96
C GLY A 303 -22.10 -15.21 -4.83
N ASN A 304 -20.83 -15.47 -4.52
CA ASN A 304 -20.01 -16.47 -5.20
C ASN A 304 -20.62 -17.87 -5.07
N ALA A 305 -21.04 -18.26 -3.86
CA ALA A 305 -21.67 -19.56 -3.64
C ALA A 305 -22.98 -19.73 -4.45
N SER A 306 -23.80 -18.67 -4.51
CA SER A 306 -25.04 -18.67 -5.31
C SER A 306 -24.73 -18.74 -6.81
N PHE A 307 -23.73 -18.00 -7.28
CA PHE A 307 -23.29 -18.00 -8.67
C PHE A 307 -22.69 -19.35 -9.10
N ALA A 308 -21.88 -19.97 -8.25
CA ALA A 308 -21.25 -21.27 -8.51
C ALA A 308 -22.25 -22.43 -8.66
N GLN A 309 -23.46 -22.29 -8.08
CA GLN A 309 -24.54 -23.27 -8.18
C GLN A 309 -25.36 -23.14 -9.48
N LEU A 310 -25.18 -22.06 -10.24
CA LEU A 310 -25.90 -21.87 -11.51
C LEU A 310 -25.44 -22.90 -12.55
N PRO A 311 -26.35 -23.41 -13.40
CA PRO A 311 -25.96 -24.25 -14.51
C PRO A 311 -25.27 -23.43 -15.61
N GLY A 312 -24.49 -24.11 -16.47
CA GLY A 312 -23.92 -23.50 -17.67
C GLY A 312 -22.45 -23.06 -17.56
N HIS A 313 -21.78 -23.27 -16.42
CA HIS A 313 -20.36 -22.95 -16.26
C HIS A 313 -19.43 -23.75 -17.18
N ASP A 314 -19.87 -24.95 -17.60
CA ASP A 314 -19.14 -25.82 -18.53
C ASP A 314 -19.44 -25.49 -20.01
N ALA A 315 -20.34 -24.55 -20.26
CA ALA A 315 -20.59 -24.02 -21.61
C ALA A 315 -19.58 -22.91 -21.94
N ASP A 316 -19.39 -22.67 -23.23
CA ASP A 316 -18.49 -21.62 -23.68
C ASP A 316 -19.08 -20.20 -23.49
N THR A 317 -20.42 -20.11 -23.37
CA THR A 317 -21.15 -18.87 -23.09
C THR A 317 -20.99 -18.42 -21.62
N PRO A 318 -20.71 -17.12 -21.35
CA PRO A 318 -20.63 -16.62 -19.98
C PRO A 318 -21.93 -16.82 -19.19
N VAL A 319 -21.82 -17.40 -17.99
CA VAL A 319 -22.95 -17.49 -17.06
C VAL A 319 -23.30 -16.11 -16.52
N MET A 320 -24.57 -15.72 -16.65
CA MET A 320 -25.09 -14.47 -16.11
C MET A 320 -25.59 -14.66 -14.68
N PHE A 321 -25.17 -13.77 -13.79
CA PHE A 321 -25.63 -13.74 -12.42
C PHE A 321 -27.04 -13.12 -12.37
N PRO A 322 -28.04 -13.82 -11.79
CA PRO A 322 -29.40 -13.30 -11.64
C PRO A 322 -29.42 -12.24 -10.51
N ALA A 323 -28.83 -11.09 -10.78
CA ALA A 323 -28.63 -10.04 -9.79
C ALA A 323 -29.97 -9.43 -9.37
N SER A 324 -30.21 -9.33 -8.06
CA SER A 324 -31.37 -8.62 -7.50
C SER A 324 -31.18 -7.10 -7.43
N ARG A 325 -30.02 -6.60 -7.88
CA ARG A 325 -29.57 -5.20 -7.85
C ARG A 325 -28.78 -4.91 -9.11
N THR A 326 -28.65 -3.64 -9.46
CA THR A 326 -27.82 -3.23 -10.59
C THR A 326 -26.33 -3.45 -10.31
N TYR A 327 -25.54 -3.61 -11.36
CA TYR A 327 -24.08 -3.64 -11.28
C TYR A 327 -23.53 -2.40 -10.55
N TRP A 328 -24.08 -1.22 -10.86
CA TRP A 328 -23.68 0.04 -10.21
C TRP A 328 -23.84 -0.01 -8.68
N ASP A 329 -24.96 -0.53 -8.19
CA ASP A 329 -25.21 -0.65 -6.75
C ASP A 329 -24.29 -1.70 -6.12
N TRP A 330 -24.15 -2.86 -6.76
CA TRP A 330 -23.29 -3.93 -6.27
C TRP A 330 -21.82 -3.49 -6.19
N VAL A 331 -21.29 -2.90 -7.25
CA VAL A 331 -19.87 -2.54 -7.33
C VAL A 331 -19.54 -1.48 -6.30
N ARG A 332 -20.42 -0.51 -6.04
CA ARG A 332 -20.16 0.57 -5.07
C ARG A 332 -20.34 0.16 -3.61
N ASN A 333 -21.35 -0.65 -3.31
CA ASN A 333 -21.75 -0.89 -1.92
C ASN A 333 -21.29 -2.24 -1.35
N ILE A 334 -20.95 -3.20 -2.21
CA ILE A 334 -20.48 -4.53 -1.78
C ILE A 334 -19.05 -4.73 -2.26
N SER A 335 -18.87 -4.70 -3.58
CA SER A 335 -17.63 -5.18 -4.19
C SER A 335 -16.44 -4.23 -3.98
N ALA A 336 -16.65 -2.92 -4.06
CA ALA A 336 -15.63 -1.92 -3.74
C ALA A 336 -15.31 -1.90 -2.23
N VAL A 337 -16.33 -2.08 -1.38
CA VAL A 337 -16.14 -2.11 0.09
C VAL A 337 -15.30 -3.31 0.51
N HIS A 338 -15.47 -4.45 -0.17
CA HIS A 338 -14.64 -5.65 -0.04
C HIS A 338 -13.16 -5.43 -0.38
N THR A 339 -12.79 -4.41 -1.18
CA THR A 339 -11.38 -4.20 -1.57
C THR A 339 -10.49 -3.63 -0.46
N SER A 340 -10.99 -3.47 0.77
CA SER A 340 -10.34 -2.81 1.92
C SER A 340 -10.06 -1.30 1.75
N CYS A 341 -10.19 -0.76 0.53
CA CYS A 341 -9.82 0.61 0.20
C CYS A 341 -10.56 1.67 1.05
N PRO A 342 -11.89 1.58 1.27
CA PRO A 342 -12.60 2.60 2.04
C PRO A 342 -12.13 2.71 3.50
N TYR A 343 -12.02 1.59 4.23
CA TYR A 343 -11.56 1.67 5.62
C TYR A 343 -10.07 2.02 5.71
N SER A 344 -9.25 1.60 4.74
CA SER A 344 -7.83 1.95 4.70
C SER A 344 -7.63 3.45 4.50
N TRP A 345 -8.48 4.06 3.66
CA TRP A 345 -8.53 5.51 3.48
C TRP A 345 -8.91 6.24 4.77
N ASP A 346 -9.94 5.76 5.46
CA ASP A 346 -10.36 6.35 6.73
C ASP A 346 -9.31 6.18 7.84
N TRP A 347 -8.61 5.04 7.84
CA TRP A 347 -7.52 4.77 8.77
C TRP A 347 -6.38 5.75 8.56
N LEU A 348 -5.98 5.95 7.30
CA LEU A 348 -4.96 6.92 6.91
C LEU A 348 -5.38 8.35 7.25
N SER A 349 -6.65 8.69 7.03
CA SER A 349 -7.21 9.99 7.42
C SER A 349 -7.13 10.20 8.94
N CYS A 350 -7.43 9.18 9.74
CA CYS A 350 -7.25 9.21 11.19
C CYS A 350 -5.77 9.36 11.58
N ARG A 351 -4.85 8.65 10.92
CA ARG A 351 -3.40 8.74 11.15
C ARG A 351 -2.85 10.14 10.91
N ILE A 352 -3.32 10.81 9.87
CA ILE A 352 -2.88 12.17 9.53
C ILE A 352 -3.50 13.18 10.50
N ALA A 353 -4.80 13.06 10.77
CA ALA A 353 -5.50 13.93 11.73
C ALA A 353 -4.87 13.82 13.14
N SER A 354 -4.56 12.61 13.59
CA SER A 354 -3.88 12.33 14.87
C SER A 354 -2.51 12.99 14.97
N ALA A 355 -1.68 12.89 13.92
CA ALA A 355 -0.36 13.53 13.90
C ALA A 355 -0.42 15.06 13.93
N ARG A 356 -1.49 15.64 13.36
CA ARG A 356 -1.70 17.09 13.31
C ARG A 356 -2.44 17.63 14.53
N LYS A 357 -3.20 16.77 15.22
CA LYS A 357 -4.22 17.16 16.22
C LYS A 357 -5.26 18.11 15.63
N ASP A 358 -5.63 17.89 14.37
CA ASP A 358 -6.55 18.76 13.60
C ASP A 358 -7.33 17.97 12.54
N ASP A 359 -8.52 18.45 12.17
CA ASP A 359 -9.40 17.76 11.22
C ASP A 359 -8.82 17.94 9.81
N LEU A 360 -8.63 16.82 9.12
CA LEU A 360 -8.06 16.78 7.78
C LEU A 360 -8.96 17.48 6.75
N PHE A 361 -10.27 17.41 6.98
CA PHE A 361 -11.30 17.92 6.08
C PHE A 361 -12.32 18.73 6.89
N PRO A 362 -11.99 19.97 7.30
CA PRO A 362 -12.78 20.69 8.30
C PRO A 362 -14.15 21.16 7.80
N THR A 363 -14.41 21.13 6.49
CA THR A 363 -15.65 21.66 5.88
C THR A 363 -16.52 20.54 5.30
N ALA A 364 -17.84 20.77 5.22
CA ALA A 364 -18.77 19.82 4.60
C ALA A 364 -18.33 19.44 3.17
N LEU A 365 -17.86 20.41 2.39
CA LEU A 365 -17.37 20.18 1.02
C LEU A 365 -16.11 19.29 1.00
N THR A 366 -15.13 19.55 1.87
CA THR A 366 -13.90 18.75 1.91
C THR A 366 -14.16 17.32 2.39
N LYS A 367 -15.07 17.12 3.35
CA LYS A 367 -15.53 15.79 3.78
C LYS A 367 -16.24 15.05 2.65
N TYR A 368 -17.14 15.73 1.94
CA TYR A 368 -17.86 15.15 0.81
C TYR A 368 -16.89 14.70 -0.30
N LEU A 369 -15.98 15.59 -0.72
CA LEU A 369 -14.99 15.28 -1.75
C LEU A 369 -14.02 14.18 -1.30
N SER A 370 -13.66 14.12 -0.02
CA SER A 370 -12.84 13.03 0.51
C SER A 370 -13.55 11.69 0.46
N ALA A 371 -14.84 11.64 0.79
CA ALA A 371 -15.62 10.41 0.72
C ALA A 371 -15.78 9.93 -0.73
N GLU A 372 -16.09 10.84 -1.66
CA GLU A 372 -16.13 10.56 -3.10
C GLU A 372 -14.79 10.01 -3.60
N LEU A 373 -13.67 10.63 -3.20
CA LEU A 373 -12.33 10.15 -3.57
C LEU A 373 -12.11 8.70 -3.13
N GLY A 374 -12.39 8.38 -1.85
CA GLY A 374 -12.25 7.02 -1.32
C GLY A 374 -13.13 6.02 -2.05
N GLN A 375 -14.37 6.41 -2.39
CA GLN A 375 -15.30 5.57 -3.12
C GLN A 375 -14.83 5.28 -4.55
N HIS A 376 -14.43 6.31 -5.30
CA HIS A 376 -13.94 6.15 -6.67
C HIS A 376 -12.65 5.31 -6.71
N LEU A 377 -11.74 5.48 -5.74
CA LEU A 377 -10.55 4.62 -5.59
C LEU A 377 -10.95 3.16 -5.40
N ALA A 378 -11.90 2.89 -4.49
CA ALA A 378 -12.34 1.54 -4.17
C ALA A 378 -13.05 0.84 -5.35
N VAL A 379 -13.88 1.58 -6.10
CA VAL A 379 -14.54 1.05 -7.31
C VAL A 379 -13.51 0.75 -8.40
N MET A 380 -12.58 1.67 -8.64
CA MET A 380 -11.49 1.47 -9.60
C MET A 380 -10.62 0.26 -9.23
N CYS A 381 -10.25 0.10 -7.95
CA CYS A 381 -9.57 -1.10 -7.44
C CYS A 381 -10.32 -2.38 -7.82
N ARG A 382 -11.64 -2.39 -7.59
CA ARG A 382 -12.47 -3.57 -7.83
C ARG A 382 -12.53 -3.91 -9.32
N MET A 383 -12.76 -2.91 -10.17
CA MET A 383 -12.82 -3.13 -11.62
C MET A 383 -11.50 -3.64 -12.18
N TYR A 384 -10.35 -3.13 -11.70
CA TYR A 384 -9.04 -3.67 -12.10
C TYR A 384 -8.80 -5.09 -11.57
N ASN A 385 -9.24 -5.39 -10.35
CA ASN A 385 -9.14 -6.73 -9.80
C ASN A 385 -9.96 -7.70 -10.65
N ASP A 386 -11.24 -7.39 -10.90
CA ASP A 386 -12.13 -8.17 -11.76
C ASP A 386 -11.54 -8.38 -13.14
N TYR A 387 -11.02 -7.32 -13.77
CA TYR A 387 -10.40 -7.40 -15.09
C TYR A 387 -9.23 -8.41 -15.10
N GLY A 388 -8.35 -8.33 -14.09
CA GLY A 388 -7.17 -9.18 -13.98
C GLY A 388 -7.46 -10.61 -13.53
N SER A 389 -8.61 -10.85 -12.90
CA SER A 389 -8.97 -12.16 -12.33
C SER A 389 -9.91 -13.00 -13.19
N LEU A 390 -10.41 -12.50 -14.32
CA LEU A 390 -11.42 -13.18 -15.16
C LEU A 390 -11.17 -14.67 -15.42
N ALA A 391 -9.95 -15.04 -15.81
CA ALA A 391 -9.63 -16.44 -16.10
C ALA A 391 -9.67 -17.31 -14.84
N ARG A 392 -9.15 -16.80 -13.72
CA ARG A 392 -9.19 -17.47 -12.42
C ARG A 392 -10.62 -17.59 -11.93
N ASP A 393 -11.38 -16.50 -11.98
CA ASP A 393 -12.76 -16.46 -11.46
C ASP A 393 -13.69 -17.38 -12.28
N LYS A 394 -13.46 -17.55 -13.59
CA LYS A 394 -14.15 -18.57 -14.40
C LYS A 394 -13.87 -19.99 -13.89
N VAL A 395 -12.62 -20.31 -13.59
CA VAL A 395 -12.21 -21.65 -13.10
C VAL A 395 -12.75 -21.91 -11.68
N GLU A 396 -12.65 -20.91 -10.82
CA GLU A 396 -13.10 -20.98 -9.42
C GLU A 396 -14.62 -20.79 -9.27
N ARG A 397 -15.32 -20.47 -10.36
CA ARG A 397 -16.76 -20.12 -10.39
C ARG A 397 -17.10 -18.97 -9.44
N ASN A 398 -16.20 -18.01 -9.33
CA ASN A 398 -16.40 -16.78 -8.56
C ASN A 398 -17.18 -15.75 -9.38
N LEU A 399 -18.00 -14.95 -8.70
CA LEU A 399 -18.76 -13.88 -9.33
C LEU A 399 -17.80 -12.75 -9.73
N ASN A 400 -17.78 -12.41 -11.01
CA ASN A 400 -17.01 -11.29 -11.55
C ASN A 400 -17.95 -10.19 -12.07
N SER A 401 -17.44 -8.96 -12.17
CA SER A 401 -18.16 -7.82 -12.77
C SER A 401 -18.83 -8.17 -14.11
N VAL A 402 -18.15 -8.91 -15.00
CA VAL A 402 -18.67 -9.21 -16.35
C VAL A 402 -19.86 -10.20 -16.38
N ASN A 403 -20.21 -10.79 -15.23
CA ASN A 403 -21.35 -11.69 -15.11
C ASN A 403 -22.66 -10.96 -14.83
N PHE A 404 -22.64 -9.63 -14.64
CA PHE A 404 -23.85 -8.86 -14.39
C PHE A 404 -24.67 -8.62 -15.68
N PRO A 405 -26.02 -8.62 -15.62
CA PRO A 405 -26.88 -8.47 -16.80
C PRO A 405 -26.56 -7.26 -17.68
N GLU A 406 -26.08 -6.17 -17.10
CA GLU A 406 -25.66 -4.96 -17.81
C GLU A 406 -24.54 -5.19 -18.84
N PHE A 407 -23.79 -6.30 -18.73
CA PHE A 407 -22.73 -6.68 -19.66
C PHE A 407 -23.21 -7.57 -20.82
N GLU A 408 -24.46 -8.02 -20.83
CA GLU A 408 -25.01 -8.94 -21.85
C GLU A 408 -25.06 -8.31 -23.25
N HIS A 409 -25.21 -7.00 -23.33
CA HIS A 409 -25.38 -6.26 -24.59
C HIS A 409 -24.20 -5.32 -24.90
N CYS A 410 -23.02 -5.58 -24.34
CA CYS A 410 -21.83 -4.78 -24.64
C CYS A 410 -21.32 -4.98 -26.08
N GLY A 411 -21.80 -6.02 -26.78
CA GLY A 411 -21.45 -6.27 -28.18
C GLY A 411 -22.28 -5.49 -29.18
N ALA A 412 -21.63 -5.03 -30.25
CA ALA A 412 -22.32 -4.35 -31.34
C ALA A 412 -23.36 -5.30 -31.97
N SER A 413 -24.63 -4.93 -31.89
CA SER A 413 -25.75 -5.62 -32.53
C SER A 413 -25.48 -5.80 -34.03
N GLY A 414 -25.00 -6.97 -34.47
CA GLY A 414 -24.85 -7.21 -35.90
C GLY A 414 -23.88 -8.28 -36.38
N ALA A 415 -23.75 -9.41 -35.71
CA ALA A 415 -23.42 -10.70 -36.32
C ALA A 415 -23.42 -11.75 -35.20
N ALA A 416 -23.76 -13.00 -35.53
CA ALA A 416 -23.37 -14.14 -34.70
C ALA A 416 -21.84 -14.19 -34.67
N GLY A 417 -21.24 -13.44 -33.73
CA GLY A 417 -19.82 -13.18 -33.64
C GLY A 417 -19.17 -14.09 -32.60
N ASP A 418 -18.00 -14.61 -32.97
CA ASP A 418 -17.04 -15.39 -32.19
C ASP A 418 -17.05 -15.02 -30.68
N GLU A 419 -17.13 -16.00 -29.77
CA GLU A 419 -17.26 -15.79 -28.30
C GLU A 419 -16.06 -15.04 -27.69
N ILE A 420 -14.90 -15.14 -28.35
CA ILE A 420 -13.72 -14.34 -28.02
C ILE A 420 -14.04 -12.84 -28.17
N SER A 421 -14.90 -12.46 -29.13
CA SER A 421 -15.38 -11.10 -29.33
C SER A 421 -16.26 -10.64 -28.17
N ASP A 422 -17.24 -11.44 -27.71
CA ASP A 422 -18.14 -11.06 -26.60
C ASP A 422 -17.37 -10.83 -25.29
N LEU A 423 -16.49 -11.77 -24.90
CA LEU A 423 -15.68 -11.58 -23.69
C LEU A 423 -14.73 -10.38 -23.83
N THR A 424 -14.20 -10.13 -25.03
CA THR A 424 -13.34 -8.96 -25.28
C THR A 424 -14.13 -7.66 -25.15
N GLU A 425 -15.37 -7.61 -25.64
CA GLU A 425 -16.26 -6.45 -25.53
C GLU A 425 -16.65 -6.19 -24.08
N ARG A 426 -16.99 -7.22 -23.30
CA ARG A 426 -17.25 -7.09 -21.85
C ARG A 426 -16.03 -6.60 -21.08
N LYS A 427 -14.84 -7.12 -21.39
CA LYS A 427 -13.56 -6.64 -20.83
C LYS A 427 -13.32 -5.17 -21.17
N SER A 428 -13.59 -4.79 -22.42
CA SER A 428 -13.47 -3.41 -22.89
C SER A 428 -14.43 -2.48 -22.14
N ALA A 429 -15.69 -2.88 -21.96
CA ALA A 429 -16.66 -2.13 -21.19
C ALA A 429 -16.25 -1.96 -19.72
N LEU A 430 -15.73 -3.02 -19.08
CA LEU A 430 -15.22 -2.95 -17.71
C LEU A 430 -14.03 -1.98 -17.60
N MET A 431 -13.10 -2.04 -18.55
CA MET A 431 -11.95 -1.13 -18.59
C MET A 431 -12.38 0.32 -18.83
N ALA A 432 -13.34 0.57 -19.72
CA ALA A 432 -13.88 1.90 -19.96
C ALA A 432 -14.54 2.50 -18.70
N MET A 433 -15.20 1.66 -17.89
CA MET A 433 -15.73 2.10 -16.58
C MET A 433 -14.60 2.37 -15.57
N ALA A 434 -13.55 1.55 -15.54
CA ALA A 434 -12.39 1.82 -14.68
C ALA A 434 -11.70 3.15 -15.06
N ASP A 435 -11.58 3.43 -16.35
CA ASP A 435 -11.04 4.70 -16.85
C ASP A 435 -11.96 5.89 -16.51
N TYR A 436 -13.28 5.72 -16.56
CA TYR A 436 -14.22 6.73 -16.08
C TYR A 436 -14.03 7.02 -14.57
N GLU A 437 -13.91 5.99 -13.74
CA GLU A 437 -13.67 6.17 -12.30
C GLU A 437 -12.32 6.88 -12.05
N ARG A 438 -11.29 6.59 -12.87
CA ARG A 438 -10.01 7.29 -12.87
C ARG A 438 -10.15 8.78 -13.25
N GLU A 439 -10.95 9.11 -14.26
CA GLU A 439 -11.25 10.49 -14.63
C GLU A 439 -11.95 11.25 -13.50
N CYS A 440 -12.93 10.63 -12.84
CA CYS A 440 -13.58 11.19 -11.65
C CYS A 440 -12.57 11.49 -10.53
N LEU A 441 -11.61 10.59 -10.28
CA LEU A 441 -10.53 10.81 -9.31
C LEU A 441 -9.67 12.02 -9.66
N LEU A 442 -9.34 12.22 -10.94
CA LEU A 442 -8.56 13.39 -11.37
C LEU A 442 -9.34 14.69 -11.14
N VAL A 443 -10.64 14.70 -11.41
CA VAL A 443 -11.52 15.86 -11.15
C VAL A 443 -11.59 16.17 -9.65
N ILE A 444 -11.82 15.16 -8.81
CA ILE A 444 -11.91 15.34 -7.36
C ILE A 444 -10.56 15.79 -6.79
N LYS A 445 -9.45 15.19 -7.23
CA LYS A 445 -8.10 15.59 -6.84
C LYS A 445 -7.83 17.06 -7.19
N ALA A 446 -8.22 17.51 -8.38
CA ALA A 446 -8.09 18.91 -8.79
C ALA A 446 -8.92 19.86 -7.90
N ARG A 447 -10.13 19.44 -7.50
CA ARG A 447 -11.01 20.19 -6.60
C ARG A 447 -10.53 20.22 -5.15
N LEU A 448 -9.97 19.12 -4.64
CA LEU A 448 -9.42 19.03 -3.29
C LEU A 448 -8.10 19.77 -3.15
N ARG A 449 -7.26 19.82 -4.19
CA ARG A 449 -5.92 20.41 -4.17
C ARG A 449 -5.84 21.82 -3.55
N PRO A 450 -6.71 22.80 -3.89
CA PRO A 450 -6.67 24.12 -3.27
C PRO A 450 -7.26 24.16 -1.86
N LEU A 451 -7.97 23.11 -1.43
CA LEU A 451 -8.70 23.05 -0.16
C LEU A 451 -7.92 22.34 0.95
N VAL A 452 -6.80 21.70 0.62
CA VAL A 452 -5.96 20.95 1.56
C VAL A 452 -4.49 21.39 1.45
N ASP A 453 -3.75 21.31 2.55
CA ASP A 453 -2.33 21.67 2.54
C ASP A 453 -1.45 20.64 1.85
N GLU A 454 -0.18 20.99 1.70
CA GLU A 454 0.82 20.21 0.97
C GLU A 454 1.00 18.80 1.51
N LYS A 455 0.98 18.58 2.83
CA LYS A 455 1.15 17.25 3.42
C LYS A 455 0.00 16.34 2.99
N VAL A 456 -1.22 16.84 3.03
CA VAL A 456 -2.42 16.08 2.59
C VAL A 456 -2.37 15.82 1.09
N ARG A 457 -2.03 16.83 0.29
CA ARG A 457 -1.87 16.66 -1.17
C ARG A 457 -0.87 15.56 -1.52
N ASN A 458 0.25 15.52 -0.81
CA ASN A 458 1.32 14.55 -1.02
C ASN A 458 0.86 13.12 -0.70
N VAL A 459 0.15 12.93 0.40
CA VAL A 459 -0.45 11.62 0.73
C VAL A 459 -1.46 11.18 -0.33
N LEU A 460 -2.35 12.10 -0.75
CA LEU A 460 -3.34 11.83 -1.78
C LEU A 460 -2.73 11.38 -3.10
N VAL A 461 -1.61 12.00 -3.51
CA VAL A 461 -0.90 11.60 -4.73
C VAL A 461 -0.34 10.20 -4.60
N ILE A 462 0.32 9.87 -3.47
CA ILE A 462 0.92 8.54 -3.29
C ILE A 462 -0.15 7.46 -3.23
N LEU A 463 -1.24 7.68 -2.48
CA LEU A 463 -2.32 6.68 -2.40
C LEU A 463 -2.94 6.41 -3.77
N PHE A 464 -3.18 7.46 -4.56
CA PHE A 464 -3.65 7.32 -5.93
C PHE A 464 -2.65 6.54 -6.78
N ASN A 465 -1.37 6.90 -6.74
CA ASN A 465 -0.33 6.25 -7.53
C ASN A 465 -0.16 4.77 -7.16
N VAL A 466 -0.20 4.42 -5.87
CA VAL A 466 -0.12 3.03 -5.41
C VAL A 466 -1.33 2.23 -5.89
N THR A 467 -2.53 2.79 -5.76
CA THR A 467 -3.77 2.15 -6.20
C THR A 467 -3.76 1.89 -7.71
N ASP A 468 -3.41 2.91 -8.47
CA ASP A 468 -3.26 2.85 -9.93
C ASP A 468 -2.17 1.85 -10.35
N LEU A 469 -1.05 1.80 -9.63
CA LEU A 469 0.02 0.85 -9.89
C LEU A 469 -0.45 -0.60 -9.79
N TYR A 470 -1.20 -0.95 -8.74
CA TYR A 470 -1.78 -2.29 -8.63
C TYR A 470 -2.69 -2.61 -9.82
N GLY A 471 -3.53 -1.66 -10.24
CA GLY A 471 -4.37 -1.80 -11.43
C GLY A 471 -3.57 -2.08 -12.71
N GLN A 472 -2.52 -1.29 -12.94
CA GLN A 472 -1.64 -1.47 -14.10
C GLN A 472 -0.86 -2.79 -14.04
N ILE A 473 -0.48 -3.28 -12.86
CA ILE A 473 0.15 -4.60 -12.70
C ILE A 473 -0.81 -5.71 -13.15
N TYR A 474 -2.09 -5.65 -12.77
CA TYR A 474 -3.09 -6.63 -13.19
C TYR A 474 -3.30 -6.60 -14.71
N ALA A 475 -3.46 -5.41 -15.29
CA ALA A 475 -3.61 -5.25 -16.73
C ALA A 475 -2.38 -5.78 -17.51
N ALA A 476 -1.16 -5.45 -17.04
CA ALA A 476 0.08 -5.88 -17.69
C ALA A 476 0.30 -7.40 -17.64
N ARG A 477 -0.10 -8.08 -16.55
CA ARG A 477 -0.01 -9.54 -16.44
C ARG A 477 -0.95 -10.25 -17.43
N ASP A 478 -2.18 -9.77 -17.59
CA ASP A 478 -3.13 -10.31 -18.56
C ASP A 478 -2.62 -10.14 -20.01
N ILE A 479 -2.07 -8.96 -20.34
CA ILE A 479 -1.48 -8.70 -21.67
C ILE A 479 -0.29 -9.65 -21.92
N ALA A 480 0.61 -9.81 -20.94
CA ALA A 480 1.76 -10.69 -21.08
C ALA A 480 1.37 -12.17 -21.24
N SER A 481 0.31 -12.63 -20.56
CA SER A 481 -0.19 -14.00 -20.70
C SER A 481 -0.85 -14.30 -22.06
N ARG A 482 -1.22 -13.27 -22.83
CA ARG A 482 -1.76 -13.42 -24.20
C ARG A 482 -0.67 -13.37 -25.29
N MET A 483 0.55 -12.99 -24.94
CA MET A 483 1.69 -12.86 -25.86
C MET A 483 2.71 -14.00 -25.76
N SER A 484 2.49 -14.95 -24.85
CA SER A 484 3.20 -16.23 -24.72
C SER A 484 2.31 -17.36 -25.22
#